data_AF-A0A1B0BSF1-F1
#
_entry.id   AF-A0A1B0BSF1-F1
#
_cell.length_a   1.000
_cell.length_b   1.000
_cell.length_c   1.000
_cell.angle_alpha   90.00
_cell.angle_beta   90.00
_cell.angle_gamma   90.00
#
_symmetry.space_group_name_H-M   'P 1'
#
loop_
_entity.id
_entity.type
_entity.pdbx_description
1 polymer ?
#
loop_
_entity_poly.entity_id
_entity_poly.type
_entity_poly.pdbx_seq_one_letter_code
_entity_poly.pdbx_strand_id
1 'polypeptide(L)'
;HGTFLRGLETRADYDEKTQEFGLNSPTLTACKWWLGGFGHTVNYAVIVAQLYTLRKFRSLAPFIVQISDKVTHMPVPGVDIGEIGPKLGMKSGNNGYLGLKNVRVPLNHMVMKNQQMLFNGTYISPKNSASAYGIMMFVRVVLIREASLALAKASTTAAHYLAVRRQSHVDPNKPEPQILLDFV
;
A
#
# COMPACT_ATOMS: atom_id res chain seq x y z
N HIS A 1 -9.46 -5.87 -5.72
CA HIS A 1 -8.93 -5.18 -6.92
C HIS A 1 -7.57 -4.56 -6.65
N GLY A 2 -6.53 -4.97 -7.38
CA GLY A 2 -5.16 -4.43 -7.25
C GLY A 2 -4.76 -3.52 -8.41
N THR A 3 -4.55 -4.11 -9.59
CA THR A 3 -4.15 -3.39 -10.82
C THR A 3 -5.24 -2.45 -11.34
N PHE A 4 -6.48 -2.92 -11.39
CA PHE A 4 -7.61 -2.15 -11.92
C PHE A 4 -8.25 -1.28 -10.84
N LEU A 5 -7.64 -0.13 -10.54
CA LEU A 5 -8.11 0.77 -9.49
C LEU A 5 -9.54 1.28 -9.70
N ARG A 6 -9.98 1.49 -10.94
CA ARG A 6 -11.36 1.90 -11.25
C ARG A 6 -12.39 0.85 -10.85
N GLY A 7 -11.98 -0.41 -10.68
CA GLY A 7 -12.83 -1.50 -10.21
C GLY A 7 -12.95 -1.60 -8.70
N LEU A 8 -12.27 -0.74 -7.91
CA LEU A 8 -12.42 -0.74 -6.45
C LEU A 8 -13.90 -0.61 -6.06
N GLU A 9 -14.39 -1.50 -5.20
CA GLU A 9 -15.82 -1.56 -4.85
C GLU A 9 -16.18 -0.77 -3.58
N THR A 10 -15.19 -0.42 -2.75
CA THR A 10 -15.42 0.37 -1.54
C THR A 10 -16.04 1.72 -1.91
N ARG A 11 -17.15 2.08 -1.28
CA ARG A 11 -17.90 3.31 -1.55
C ARG A 11 -17.70 4.34 -0.44
N ALA A 12 -17.78 5.60 -0.82
CA ALA A 12 -17.88 6.77 0.05
C ALA A 12 -19.03 7.65 -0.46
N ASP A 13 -20.19 7.56 0.19
CA ASP A 13 -21.39 8.31 -0.17
C ASP A 13 -21.49 9.58 0.70
N TYR A 14 -21.50 10.75 0.07
CA TYR A 14 -21.60 12.04 0.77
C TYR A 14 -23.03 12.34 1.23
N ASP A 15 -23.16 12.78 2.48
CA ASP A 15 -24.39 13.22 3.11
C ASP A 15 -24.31 14.72 3.41
N GLU A 16 -25.09 15.51 2.66
CA GLU A 16 -25.14 16.98 2.78
C GLU A 16 -25.66 17.46 4.15
N LYS A 17 -26.53 16.67 4.80
CA LYS A 17 -27.16 17.08 6.06
C LYS A 17 -26.19 17.06 7.21
N THR A 18 -25.33 16.04 7.26
CA THR A 18 -24.34 15.86 8.32
C THR A 18 -22.95 16.33 7.90
N GLN A 19 -22.74 16.60 6.60
CA GLN A 19 -21.44 16.94 6.01
C GLN A 19 -20.40 15.84 6.24
N GLU A 20 -20.82 14.59 6.06
CA GLU A 20 -19.99 13.40 6.25
C GLU A 20 -20.03 12.49 5.03
N PHE A 21 -19.03 11.63 4.91
CA PHE A 21 -19.02 10.50 4.01
C PHE A 21 -19.35 9.23 4.78
N GLY A 22 -20.31 8.45 4.28
CA GLY A 22 -20.53 7.07 4.70
C GLY A 22 -19.64 6.14 3.89
N LEU A 23 -18.60 5.59 4.51
CA LEU A 23 -17.71 4.61 3.89
C LEU A 23 -18.20 3.20 4.14
N ASN A 24 -18.26 2.39 3.07
CA ASN A 24 -18.75 1.02 3.15
C ASN A 24 -18.03 0.08 2.18
N SER A 25 -17.74 -1.13 2.64
CA SER A 25 -17.32 -2.27 1.83
C SER A 25 -18.58 -3.11 1.55
N PRO A 26 -19.22 -2.97 0.37
CA PRO A 26 -20.51 -3.61 0.09
C PRO A 26 -20.45 -5.14 0.00
N THR A 27 -19.29 -5.69 -0.36
CA THR A 27 -19.05 -7.10 -0.60
C THR A 27 -17.75 -7.52 0.08
N LEU A 28 -17.55 -8.82 0.28
CA LEU A 28 -16.27 -9.33 0.78
C LEU A 28 -15.10 -8.99 -0.16
N THR A 29 -15.35 -8.95 -1.47
CA THR A 29 -14.34 -8.57 -2.47
C THR A 29 -13.99 -7.08 -2.44
N ALA A 30 -14.84 -6.25 -1.82
CA ALA A 30 -14.58 -4.84 -1.57
C ALA A 30 -13.67 -4.59 -0.37
N CYS A 31 -13.44 -5.60 0.49
CA CYS A 31 -12.49 -5.50 1.58
C CYS A 31 -11.11 -5.15 1.02
N LYS A 32 -10.44 -4.20 1.66
CA LYS A 32 -9.06 -3.91 1.32
C LYS A 32 -8.20 -5.08 1.77
N TRP A 33 -7.16 -5.37 1.01
CA TRP A 33 -6.26 -6.50 1.24
C TRP A 33 -4.82 -6.07 0.97
N TRP A 34 -3.86 -6.71 1.64
CA TRP A 34 -2.42 -6.39 1.60
C TRP A 34 -2.01 -5.07 2.27
N LEU A 35 -2.87 -4.46 3.08
CA LEU A 35 -2.55 -3.19 3.72
C LEU A 35 -1.47 -3.40 4.79
N GLY A 36 -0.28 -2.80 4.62
CA GLY A 36 0.78 -2.85 5.63
C GLY A 36 0.37 -2.10 6.91
N GLY A 37 0.67 -2.64 8.09
CA GLY A 37 0.30 -2.03 9.37
C GLY A 37 -1.05 -2.48 9.94
N PHE A 38 -1.92 -3.05 9.10
CA PHE A 38 -3.33 -3.33 9.46
C PHE A 38 -3.53 -4.59 10.29
N GLY A 39 -2.51 -5.43 10.44
CA GLY A 39 -2.60 -6.53 11.38
C GLY A 39 -2.77 -6.02 12.81
N HIS A 40 -1.91 -5.09 13.26
CA HIS A 40 -1.78 -4.79 14.69
C HIS A 40 -1.34 -3.36 15.06
N THR A 41 -1.00 -2.48 14.12
CA THR A 41 -0.27 -1.23 14.47
C THR A 41 -0.95 0.07 14.07
N VAL A 42 -1.97 0.02 13.21
CA VAL A 42 -2.51 1.22 12.57
C VAL A 42 -3.65 1.86 13.39
N ASN A 43 -3.58 3.18 13.61
CA ASN A 43 -4.68 3.94 14.22
C ASN A 43 -5.46 4.74 13.19
N TYR A 44 -4.79 5.14 12.10
CA TYR A 44 -5.35 5.94 11.01
C TYR A 44 -4.81 5.45 9.68
N ALA A 45 -5.65 5.54 8.66
CA ALA A 45 -5.24 5.18 7.32
C ALA A 45 -5.86 6.09 6.26
N VAL A 46 -5.18 6.18 5.12
CA VAL A 46 -5.74 6.80 3.92
C VAL A 46 -6.41 5.70 3.09
N ILE A 47 -7.73 5.72 3.04
CA ILE A 47 -8.54 4.75 2.31
C ILE A 47 -8.98 5.36 0.99
N VAL A 48 -8.64 4.71 -0.13
CA VAL A 48 -9.15 5.08 -1.45
C VAL A 48 -10.50 4.41 -1.68
N ALA A 49 -11.54 5.19 -1.94
CA ALA A 49 -12.90 4.71 -2.19
C ALA A 49 -13.54 5.43 -3.38
N GLN A 50 -14.60 4.84 -3.94
CA GLN A 50 -15.43 5.49 -4.94
C GLN A 50 -16.28 6.57 -4.29
N LEU A 51 -16.05 7.82 -4.69
CA LEU A 51 -16.80 8.98 -4.22
C LEU A 51 -18.13 9.08 -4.96
N TYR A 52 -19.22 9.11 -4.19
CA TYR A 52 -20.57 9.37 -4.64
C TYR A 52 -21.12 10.64 -3.99
N THR A 53 -21.72 11.51 -4.79
CA THR A 53 -22.51 12.66 -4.31
C THR A 53 -23.73 12.83 -5.20
N LEU A 54 -24.87 13.23 -4.62
CA LEU A 54 -26.16 13.32 -5.33
C LEU A 54 -26.48 12.00 -6.07
N ARG A 55 -26.14 10.87 -5.43
CA ARG A 55 -26.29 9.50 -5.97
C ARG A 55 -25.53 9.22 -7.28
N LYS A 56 -24.57 10.08 -7.64
CA LYS A 56 -23.74 9.93 -8.85
C LYS A 56 -22.29 9.66 -8.47
N PHE A 57 -21.69 8.66 -9.12
CA PHE A 57 -20.26 8.42 -9.06
C PHE A 57 -19.50 9.62 -9.61
N ARG A 58 -18.42 10.03 -8.94
CA ARG A 58 -17.58 11.16 -9.36
C ARG A 58 -16.15 10.76 -9.67
N SER A 59 -15.50 10.07 -8.74
CA SER A 59 -14.07 9.76 -8.82
C SER A 59 -13.68 8.71 -7.79
N LEU A 60 -12.41 8.29 -7.86
CA LEU A 60 -11.75 7.69 -6.71
C LEU A 60 -11.14 8.81 -5.87
N ALA A 61 -11.42 8.80 -4.58
CA ALA A 61 -10.93 9.80 -3.64
C ALA A 61 -10.24 9.14 -2.43
N PRO A 62 -9.14 9.73 -1.91
CA PRO A 62 -8.54 9.30 -0.65
C PRO A 62 -9.24 9.97 0.53
N PHE A 63 -9.50 9.18 1.57
CA PHE A 63 -10.12 9.62 2.82
C PHE A 63 -9.24 9.23 4.01
N ILE A 64 -9.02 10.15 4.94
CA ILE A 64 -8.37 9.86 6.22
C ILE A 64 -9.42 9.25 7.15
N VAL A 65 -9.21 7.99 7.53
CA VAL A 65 -10.14 7.21 8.35
C VAL A 65 -9.44 6.78 9.61
N GLN A 66 -10.10 6.98 10.75
CA GLN A 66 -9.66 6.37 12.01
C GLN A 66 -10.02 4.88 11.97
N ILE A 67 -9.03 4.04 12.25
CA ILE A 67 -9.15 2.58 12.22
C ILE A 67 -9.29 2.03 13.63
N SER A 68 -8.48 2.53 14.56
CA SER A 68 -8.47 2.09 15.95
C SER A 68 -8.56 3.27 16.91
N ASP A 69 -9.12 3.03 18.09
CA ASP A 69 -9.10 3.98 19.20
C ASP A 69 -7.66 4.26 19.65
N LYS A 70 -7.38 5.52 20.00
CA LYS A 70 -5.99 5.97 20.27
C LYS A 70 -5.43 5.45 21.59
N VAL A 71 -6.30 5.06 22.52
CA VAL A 71 -5.90 4.68 23.89
C VAL A 71 -5.94 3.17 24.03
N THR A 72 -7.07 2.56 23.67
CA THR A 72 -7.31 1.12 23.80
C THR A 72 -6.76 0.32 22.62
N HIS A 73 -6.47 0.99 21.50
CA HIS A 73 -6.03 0.36 20.25
C HIS A 73 -7.03 -0.62 19.63
N MET A 74 -8.27 -0.65 20.15
CA MET A 74 -9.35 -1.48 19.63
C MET A 74 -9.94 -0.86 18.35
N PRO A 75 -10.39 -1.67 17.37
CA PRO A 75 -11.06 -1.15 16.18
C PRO A 75 -12.25 -0.26 16.53
N VAL A 76 -12.40 0.87 15.84
CA VAL A 76 -13.55 1.76 16.04
C VAL A 76 -14.83 1.13 15.47
N PRO A 77 -16.03 1.56 15.89
CA PRO A 77 -17.28 0.98 15.40
C PRO A 77 -17.38 0.98 13.87
N GLY A 78 -17.78 -0.16 13.30
CA GLY A 78 -17.92 -0.34 11.85
C GLY A 78 -16.62 -0.66 11.11
N VAL A 79 -15.47 -0.71 11.80
CA VAL A 79 -14.19 -1.15 11.24
C VAL A 79 -13.95 -2.62 11.58
N ASP A 80 -13.71 -3.43 10.57
CA ASP A 80 -13.26 -4.82 10.71
C ASP A 80 -11.84 -4.93 10.16
N ILE A 81 -10.89 -5.31 11.00
CA ILE A 81 -9.48 -5.46 10.64
C ILE A 81 -8.92 -6.77 11.17
N GLY A 82 -7.91 -7.27 10.49
CA GLY A 82 -7.17 -8.44 10.93
C GLY A 82 -5.97 -8.70 10.05
N GLU A 83 -5.12 -9.62 10.48
CA GLU A 83 -3.94 -10.04 9.75
C GLU A 83 -4.27 -11.10 8.69
N ILE A 84 -3.64 -11.02 7.52
CA ILE A 84 -3.87 -11.98 6.41
C ILE A 84 -3.01 -13.25 6.51
N GLY A 85 -2.11 -13.30 7.48
CA GLY A 85 -1.31 -14.48 7.81
C GLY A 85 0.09 -14.53 7.20
N PRO A 86 0.66 -15.76 7.10
CA PRO A 86 2.01 -15.98 6.62
C PRO A 86 2.24 -15.52 5.18
N LYS A 87 3.46 -15.03 4.92
CA LYS A 87 3.88 -14.49 3.61
C LYS A 87 5.22 -15.12 3.22
N LEU A 88 5.46 -15.27 1.92
CA LEU A 88 6.71 -15.83 1.39
C LEU A 88 7.94 -15.01 1.82
N GLY A 89 7.82 -13.69 1.71
CA GLY A 89 8.80 -12.71 2.19
C GLY A 89 8.16 -11.71 3.14
N MET A 90 8.96 -10.79 3.70
CA MET A 90 8.47 -9.76 4.64
C MET A 90 7.69 -10.38 5.81
N LYS A 91 8.23 -11.44 6.42
CA LYS A 91 7.56 -12.19 7.51
C LYS A 91 7.26 -11.33 8.73
N SER A 92 8.08 -10.29 8.98
CA SER A 92 7.85 -9.29 10.03
C SER A 92 6.79 -8.25 9.67
N GLY A 93 6.35 -8.19 8.41
CA GLY A 93 5.32 -7.27 7.96
C GLY A 93 3.94 -7.71 8.44
N ASN A 94 3.21 -6.81 9.09
CA ASN A 94 1.85 -7.04 9.60
C ASN A 94 0.79 -6.60 8.57
N ASN A 95 0.82 -7.22 7.39
CA ASN A 95 -0.18 -6.95 6.36
C ASN A 95 -1.55 -7.47 6.80
N GLY A 96 -2.57 -6.63 6.65
CA GLY A 96 -3.93 -6.94 7.06
C GLY A 96 -4.95 -6.72 5.96
N TYR A 97 -6.19 -7.01 6.32
CA TYR A 97 -7.39 -6.64 5.57
C TYR A 97 -8.15 -5.53 6.29
N LEU A 98 -9.06 -4.88 5.57
CA LEU A 98 -9.98 -3.88 6.13
C LEU A 98 -11.37 -4.03 5.50
N GLY A 99 -12.35 -4.33 6.34
CA GLY A 99 -13.78 -4.18 6.08
C GLY A 99 -14.31 -2.89 6.72
N LEU A 100 -15.24 -2.23 6.04
CA LEU A 100 -15.89 -1.01 6.53
C LEU A 100 -17.41 -1.20 6.45
N LYS A 101 -18.11 -0.91 7.54
CA LYS A 101 -19.56 -0.98 7.65
C LYS A 101 -20.11 0.35 8.15
N ASN A 102 -20.58 1.18 7.21
CA ASN A 102 -21.16 2.50 7.46
C ASN A 102 -20.28 3.42 8.34
N VAL A 103 -18.97 3.44 8.12
CA VAL A 103 -18.04 4.30 8.87
C VAL A 103 -18.22 5.75 8.42
N ARG A 104 -18.52 6.65 9.37
CA ARG A 104 -18.76 8.08 9.09
C ARG A 104 -17.46 8.86 9.19
N VAL A 105 -17.17 9.65 8.16
CA VAL A 105 -15.94 10.41 8.02
C VAL A 105 -16.29 11.86 7.67
N PRO A 106 -15.84 12.87 8.44
CA PRO A 106 -16.15 14.28 8.17
C PRO A 106 -15.67 14.76 6.79
N LEU A 107 -16.31 15.80 6.24
CA LEU A 107 -15.96 16.37 4.94
C LEU A 107 -14.46 16.68 4.79
N ASN A 108 -13.85 17.30 5.81
CA ASN A 108 -12.45 17.73 5.81
C ASN A 108 -11.42 16.58 5.88
N HIS A 109 -11.86 15.32 6.05
CA HIS A 109 -10.97 14.15 5.98
C HIS A 109 -10.78 13.63 4.56
N MET A 110 -11.53 14.12 3.58
CA MET A 110 -11.21 13.89 2.17
C MET A 110 -9.96 14.68 1.77
N VAL A 111 -9.02 14.05 1.06
CA VAL A 111 -7.79 14.70 0.63
C VAL A 111 -8.06 15.54 -0.63
N MET A 112 -8.28 16.84 -0.42
CA MET A 112 -8.87 17.72 -1.45
C MET A 112 -7.91 18.59 -2.29
N LYS A 113 -6.59 18.33 -2.27
CA LYS A 113 -5.62 19.20 -2.99
C LYS A 113 -5.93 19.34 -4.49
N ASN A 114 -6.27 18.22 -5.14
CA ASN A 114 -6.48 18.19 -6.59
C ASN A 114 -7.96 18.07 -6.97
N GLN A 115 -8.82 17.53 -6.11
CA GLN A 115 -10.26 17.37 -6.32
C GLN A 115 -10.99 17.89 -5.09
N GLN A 116 -12.11 18.57 -5.23
CA GLN A 116 -12.77 19.20 -4.08
C GLN A 116 -14.22 18.77 -3.97
N MET A 117 -14.70 18.78 -2.73
CA MET A 117 -16.08 18.52 -2.39
C MET A 117 -16.58 19.69 -1.55
N LEU A 118 -17.59 20.40 -2.06
CA LEU A 118 -18.20 21.52 -1.34
C LEU A 118 -19.31 21.03 -0.41
N PHE A 119 -19.60 21.83 0.61
CA PHE A 119 -20.63 21.53 1.62
C PHE A 119 -22.00 21.17 1.02
N ASN A 120 -22.36 21.84 -0.08
CA ASN A 120 -23.65 21.66 -0.78
C ASN A 120 -23.71 20.45 -1.73
N GLY A 121 -22.75 19.53 -1.66
CA GLY A 121 -22.76 18.36 -2.55
C GLY A 121 -22.08 18.58 -3.91
N THR A 122 -21.60 19.79 -4.21
CA THR A 122 -20.92 20.09 -5.48
C THR A 122 -19.51 19.51 -5.49
N TYR A 123 -19.23 18.69 -6.51
CA TYR A 123 -17.90 18.10 -6.75
C TYR A 123 -17.14 18.90 -7.82
N ILE A 124 -15.88 19.24 -7.53
CA ILE A 124 -14.96 19.90 -8.45
C ILE A 124 -13.88 18.89 -8.85
N SER A 125 -13.88 18.55 -10.14
CA SER A 125 -12.91 17.61 -10.72
C SER A 125 -11.49 18.16 -10.77
N PRO A 126 -10.47 17.29 -10.73
CA PRO A 126 -9.09 17.72 -10.88
C PRO A 126 -8.80 18.26 -12.27
N LYS A 127 -7.95 19.31 -12.34
CA LYS A 127 -7.44 19.86 -13.60
C LYS A 127 -6.67 18.81 -14.42
N ASN A 128 -5.95 17.92 -13.74
CA ASN A 128 -5.22 16.82 -14.34
C ASN A 128 -5.54 15.51 -13.60
N SER A 129 -6.19 14.57 -14.29
CA SER A 129 -6.58 13.27 -13.75
C SER A 129 -5.39 12.34 -13.46
N ALA A 130 -4.24 12.55 -14.11
CA ALA A 130 -3.02 11.77 -13.87
C ALA A 130 -2.42 12.02 -12.48
N SER A 131 -2.75 13.15 -11.84
CA SER A 131 -2.24 13.52 -10.52
C SER A 131 -2.59 12.52 -9.42
N ALA A 132 -3.67 11.75 -9.59
CA ALA A 132 -4.06 10.70 -8.64
C ALA A 132 -3.03 9.55 -8.53
N TYR A 133 -2.19 9.37 -9.55
CA TYR A 133 -1.19 8.30 -9.61
C TYR A 133 0.21 8.75 -9.18
N GLY A 134 0.36 10.00 -8.71
CA GLY A 134 1.68 10.58 -8.39
C GLY A 134 2.49 9.76 -7.39
N ILE A 135 1.86 9.26 -6.33
CA ILE A 135 2.54 8.42 -5.32
C ILE A 135 2.99 7.09 -5.93
N MET A 136 2.18 6.47 -6.78
CA MET A 136 2.55 5.21 -7.44
C MET A 136 3.76 5.38 -8.35
N MET A 137 3.85 6.50 -9.07
CA MET A 137 5.02 6.81 -9.89
C MET A 137 6.27 7.06 -9.05
N PHE A 138 6.14 7.81 -7.95
CA PHE A 138 7.24 8.02 -7.02
C PHE A 138 7.77 6.70 -6.46
N VAL A 139 6.90 5.81 -5.97
CA VAL A 139 7.30 4.50 -5.45
C VAL A 139 8.01 3.66 -6.52
N ARG A 140 7.58 3.71 -7.78
CA ARG A 140 8.27 3.00 -8.88
C ARG A 140 9.71 3.46 -9.08
N VAL A 141 9.99 4.75 -8.93
CA VAL A 141 11.37 5.27 -8.99
C VAL A 141 12.19 4.75 -7.80
N VAL A 142 11.61 4.73 -6.61
CA VAL A 142 12.26 4.19 -5.41
C VAL A 142 12.60 2.70 -5.60
N LEU A 143 11.72 1.91 -6.20
CA LEU A 143 11.97 0.48 -6.45
C LEU A 143 13.23 0.22 -7.29
N ILE A 144 13.52 1.07 -8.28
CA ILE A 144 14.73 0.94 -9.11
C ILE A 144 15.99 1.09 -8.25
N ARG A 145 15.98 2.08 -7.35
CA ARG A 145 17.09 2.32 -6.41
C ARG A 145 17.26 1.13 -5.46
N GLU A 146 16.17 0.64 -4.88
CA GLU A 146 16.21 -0.50 -3.96
C GLU A 146 16.70 -1.78 -4.65
N ALA A 147 16.30 -2.02 -5.91
CA ALA A 147 16.80 -3.14 -6.70
C ALA A 147 18.31 -3.05 -6.94
N SER A 148 18.81 -1.85 -7.26
CA SER A 148 20.26 -1.61 -7.43
C SER A 148 21.02 -1.90 -6.13
N LEU A 149 20.53 -1.45 -4.97
CA LEU A 149 21.16 -1.71 -3.68
C LEU A 149 21.12 -3.19 -3.29
N ALA A 150 20.01 -3.88 -3.56
CA ALA A 150 19.88 -5.31 -3.30
C ALA A 150 20.87 -6.12 -4.15
N LEU A 151 20.98 -5.78 -5.44
CA LEU A 151 21.94 -6.41 -6.35
C LEU A 151 23.39 -6.11 -5.92
N ALA A 152 23.71 -4.87 -5.56
CA ALA A 152 25.05 -4.51 -5.09
C ALA A 152 25.48 -5.33 -3.86
N LYS A 153 24.58 -5.52 -2.89
CA LYS A 153 24.84 -6.35 -1.70
C LYS A 153 25.07 -7.82 -2.06
N ALA A 154 24.21 -8.38 -2.92
CA ALA A 154 24.34 -9.76 -3.37
C ALA A 154 25.64 -9.98 -4.14
N SER A 155 25.94 -9.11 -5.11
CA SER A 155 27.16 -9.17 -5.92
C SER A 155 28.43 -8.98 -5.10
N THR A 156 28.42 -8.08 -4.11
CA THR A 156 29.57 -7.87 -3.21
C THR A 156 29.83 -9.12 -2.36
N THR A 157 28.76 -9.72 -1.82
CA THR A 157 28.87 -10.97 -1.05
C THR A 157 29.42 -12.10 -1.91
N ALA A 158 28.90 -12.24 -3.14
CA ALA A 158 29.38 -13.22 -4.10
C ALA A 158 30.85 -12.98 -4.47
N ALA A 159 31.23 -11.76 -4.82
CA ALA A 159 32.60 -11.40 -5.19
C ALA A 159 33.59 -11.67 -4.03
N HIS A 160 33.24 -11.31 -2.80
CA HIS A 160 34.06 -11.62 -1.63
C HIS A 160 34.22 -13.13 -1.42
N TYR A 161 33.14 -13.90 -1.55
CA TYR A 161 33.22 -15.35 -1.43
C TYR A 161 34.08 -15.97 -2.53
N LEU A 162 33.92 -15.53 -3.78
CA LEU A 162 34.67 -16.05 -4.93
C LEU A 162 36.18 -15.70 -4.85
N ALA A 163 36.53 -14.57 -4.21
CA ALA A 163 37.92 -14.17 -4.01
C ALA A 163 38.65 -15.01 -2.95
N VAL A 164 37.93 -15.68 -2.04
CA VAL A 164 38.54 -16.52 -0.98
C VAL A 164 38.32 -18.01 -1.21
N ARG A 165 37.21 -18.39 -1.84
CA ARG A 165 36.86 -19.78 -2.10
C ARG A 165 37.83 -20.35 -3.12
N ARG A 166 38.47 -21.45 -2.74
CA ARG A 166 39.24 -22.33 -3.60
C ARG A 166 38.47 -23.62 -3.82
N GLN A 167 38.45 -24.11 -5.06
CA GLN A 167 37.75 -25.33 -5.41
C GLN A 167 38.27 -25.92 -6.72
N SER A 168 38.35 -27.25 -6.77
CA SER A 168 38.79 -28.07 -7.91
C SER A 168 40.30 -28.00 -8.16
N HIS A 169 40.99 -29.13 -8.02
CA HIS A 169 42.41 -29.22 -8.37
C HIS A 169 42.55 -29.28 -9.89
N VAL A 170 43.06 -28.19 -10.48
CA VAL A 170 43.42 -28.14 -11.92
C VAL A 170 44.82 -28.74 -12.14
N ASP A 171 45.72 -28.54 -11.18
CA ASP A 171 47.09 -29.11 -11.18
C ASP A 171 47.32 -29.82 -9.84
N PRO A 172 47.62 -31.14 -9.83
CA PRO A 172 47.87 -31.89 -8.61
C PRO A 172 49.03 -31.37 -7.75
N ASN A 173 49.94 -30.59 -8.34
CA ASN A 173 51.14 -30.07 -7.67
C ASN A 173 50.95 -28.64 -7.15
N LYS A 174 49.78 -28.02 -7.34
CA LYS A 174 49.49 -26.67 -6.88
C LYS A 174 48.32 -26.67 -5.89
N PRO A 175 48.28 -25.69 -4.97
CA PRO A 175 47.09 -25.48 -4.14
C PRO A 175 45.88 -25.16 -5.01
N GLU A 176 44.68 -25.50 -4.53
CA GLU A 176 43.44 -25.24 -5.26
C GLU A 176 43.33 -23.76 -5.69
N PRO A 177 42.97 -23.48 -6.95
CA PRO A 177 42.80 -22.13 -7.47
C PRO A 177 41.62 -21.40 -6.83
N GLN A 178 41.72 -20.07 -6.75
CA GLN A 178 40.62 -19.20 -6.33
C GLN A 178 39.61 -19.02 -7.46
N ILE A 179 38.32 -19.11 -7.16
CA ILE A 179 37.29 -19.14 -8.21
C ILE A 179 37.26 -17.83 -9.03
N LEU A 180 37.44 -16.66 -8.39
CA LEU A 180 37.31 -15.36 -9.08
C LEU A 180 38.47 -15.03 -10.03
N LEU A 181 39.69 -15.41 -9.66
CA LEU A 181 40.92 -14.98 -10.35
C LEU A 181 41.44 -16.01 -11.35
N ASP A 182 41.08 -17.28 -11.17
CA ASP A 182 41.70 -18.39 -11.92
C ASP A 182 40.74 -19.09 -12.91
N PHE A 183 39.45 -18.74 -12.92
CA PHE A 183 38.43 -19.30 -13.84
C PHE A 183 37.69 -18.27 -14.69
N VAL A 184 38.08 -16.99 -14.63
CA VAL A 184 37.59 -15.91 -15.52
C VAL A 184 38.63 -15.61 -16.58
#